data_AF-A0AAU5ZYU9-F1
#
_entry.id   AF-A0AAU5ZYU9-F1
#
_cell.length_a   1.000
_cell.length_b   1.000
_cell.length_c   1.000
_cell.angle_alpha   90.00
_cell.angle_beta   90.00
_cell.angle_gamma   90.00
#
_symmetry.space_group_name_H-M   'P 1'
#
loop_
_entity.id
_entity.type
_entity.pdbx_description
1 polymer ?
#
loop_
_entity_poly.entity_id
_entity_poly.type
_entity_poly.pdbx_seq_one_letter_code
_entity_poly.pdbx_strand_id
1 'polypeptide(L)'
;MPACPETERFAALLRSLKNRSGLSYEALAKKTGTAGSTLHRYCRGTSAPQDYGSVHRFATACGATPDELRTLHRQWALADAARTEAGTDTDAGLVEVADPVADDDDNGAEEPRVEESAVGESGAEESETVQVGPVQQVRQGRFRLDQFRRGRSRVVVIGAVALTLGVSAWALTTDHPSSGTGSGSGSGSVADGRLLFSAACQPVVAMGQHDACVGEVQRLLHAKGADIDVDSDFGPQTLRRVTAFQVFTGLQPNGVVGDATKKALYTSNVRMNVWSPAKVRQHIRAVFTEAPDAAVAIADCQSFLDPLHILPNTNGTRNWGLFQISDLRLRELGGTPRQALDPEWNIRAAGRLWSKKRDFHDWPNCARAVKGATTTAPAR
;
A
#
# COMPACT_ATOMS: atom_id res chain seq x y z
N MET A 1 -5.31 13.08 28.47
CA MET A 1 -5.89 13.51 27.18
C MET A 1 -7.05 12.57 26.89
N PRO A 2 -8.28 13.05 26.64
CA PRO A 2 -9.33 12.17 26.14
C PRO A 2 -8.82 11.51 24.85
N ALA A 3 -9.07 10.21 24.69
CA ALA A 3 -8.73 9.53 23.46
C ALA A 3 -9.48 10.23 22.31
N CYS A 4 -8.76 10.54 21.23
CA CYS A 4 -9.35 11.05 20.00
C CYS A 4 -10.55 10.16 19.62
N PRO A 5 -11.74 10.71 19.32
CA PRO A 5 -12.95 9.91 19.10
C PRO A 5 -12.78 8.81 18.05
N GLU A 6 -12.00 9.07 17.00
CA GLU A 6 -11.65 8.14 15.94
C GLU A 6 -10.81 6.97 16.49
N THR A 7 -9.80 7.28 17.31
CA THR A 7 -8.96 6.28 17.98
C THR A 7 -9.78 5.40 18.92
N GLU A 8 -10.74 5.98 19.65
CA GLU A 8 -11.60 5.22 20.56
C GLU A 8 -12.60 4.32 19.82
N ARG A 9 -13.19 4.78 18.71
CA ARG A 9 -14.04 3.94 17.84
C ARG A 9 -13.26 2.75 17.29
N PHE A 10 -12.03 2.99 16.84
CA PHE A 10 -11.12 1.93 16.39
C PHE A 10 -10.80 0.95 17.52
N ALA A 11 -10.43 1.46 18.70
CA ALA A 11 -10.12 0.64 19.88
C ALA A 11 -11.32 -0.20 20.36
N ALA A 12 -12.54 0.35 20.28
CA ALA A 12 -13.76 -0.36 20.62
C ALA A 12 -13.98 -1.59 19.71
N LEU A 13 -13.71 -1.49 18.40
CA LEU A 13 -13.76 -2.64 17.50
C LEU A 13 -12.71 -3.70 17.85
N LEU A 14 -11.46 -3.28 18.13
CA LEU A 14 -10.41 -4.22 18.56
C LEU A 14 -10.78 -4.95 19.85
N ARG A 15 -11.35 -4.24 20.84
CA ARG A 15 -11.86 -4.84 22.08
C ARG A 15 -12.97 -5.85 21.81
N SER A 16 -13.92 -5.52 20.94
CA SER A 16 -15.01 -6.43 20.56
C SER A 16 -14.47 -7.73 19.97
N LEU A 17 -13.56 -7.64 18.99
CA LEU A 17 -12.91 -8.81 18.37
C LEU A 17 -12.14 -9.64 19.40
N LYS A 18 -11.35 -8.98 20.25
CA LYS A 18 -10.57 -9.65 21.31
C LYS A 18 -11.47 -10.38 22.29
N ASN A 19 -12.56 -9.75 22.75
CA ASN A 19 -13.47 -10.34 23.72
C ASN A 19 -14.16 -11.58 23.14
N ARG A 20 -14.61 -11.51 21.88
CA ARG A 20 -15.22 -12.66 21.19
C ARG A 20 -14.24 -13.81 20.97
N SER A 21 -12.96 -13.52 20.74
CA SER A 21 -11.95 -14.56 20.47
C SER A 21 -11.63 -15.44 21.69
N GLY A 22 -11.93 -14.97 22.91
CA GLY A 22 -11.55 -15.67 24.16
C GLY A 22 -10.04 -15.66 24.46
N LEU A 23 -9.20 -15.07 23.60
CA LEU A 23 -7.75 -15.08 23.76
C LEU A 23 -7.27 -14.04 24.79
N SER A 24 -6.24 -14.40 25.55
CA SER A 24 -5.50 -13.45 26.39
C SER A 24 -4.57 -12.57 25.52
N TYR A 25 -4.14 -11.41 26.04
CA TYR A 25 -3.17 -10.58 25.34
C TYR A 25 -1.83 -11.29 25.14
N GLU A 26 -1.45 -12.19 26.05
CA GLU A 26 -0.24 -13.00 25.91
C GLU A 26 -0.38 -14.01 24.76
N ALA A 27 -1.53 -14.69 24.65
CA ALA A 27 -1.80 -15.61 23.55
C ALA A 27 -1.83 -14.89 22.19
N LEU A 28 -2.44 -13.70 22.14
CA LEU A 28 -2.43 -12.86 20.95
C LEU A 28 -1.03 -12.36 20.61
N ALA A 29 -0.22 -12.02 21.60
CA ALA A 29 1.16 -11.59 21.38
C ALA A 29 1.99 -12.67 20.68
N LYS A 30 1.88 -13.92 21.15
CA LYS A 30 2.54 -15.09 20.53
C LYS A 30 2.06 -15.32 19.09
N LYS A 31 0.78 -15.11 18.80
CA LYS A 31 0.20 -15.30 17.44
C LYS A 31 0.53 -14.18 16.46
N THR A 32 0.68 -12.95 16.94
CA THR A 32 0.80 -11.75 16.09
C THR A 32 2.21 -11.19 15.98
N GLY A 33 3.13 -11.66 16.83
CA GLY A 33 4.50 -11.14 16.94
C GLY A 33 4.56 -9.74 17.57
N THR A 34 3.50 -9.28 18.23
CA THR A 34 3.41 -7.95 18.86
C THR A 34 3.33 -8.09 20.37
N ALA A 35 4.08 -7.28 21.13
CA ALA A 35 4.08 -7.35 22.59
C ALA A 35 2.66 -7.18 23.18
N GLY A 36 2.33 -8.00 24.20
CA GLY A 36 0.99 -7.99 24.82
C GLY A 36 0.60 -6.63 25.41
N SER A 37 1.57 -5.89 25.96
CA SER A 37 1.37 -4.51 26.45
C SER A 37 0.99 -3.54 25.32
N THR A 38 1.57 -3.70 24.13
CA THR A 38 1.21 -2.92 22.94
C THR A 38 -0.19 -3.23 22.46
N LEU A 39 -0.57 -4.52 22.38
CA LEU A 39 -1.93 -4.92 22.03
C LEU A 39 -2.97 -4.38 23.03
N HIS A 40 -2.62 -4.38 24.32
CA HIS A 40 -3.46 -3.80 25.36
C HIS A 40 -3.63 -2.28 25.20
N ARG A 41 -2.57 -1.54 24.84
CA ARG A 41 -2.67 -0.10 24.51
C ARG A 41 -3.59 0.16 23.31
N TYR A 42 -3.48 -0.65 22.26
CA TYR A 42 -4.37 -0.55 21.09
C TYR A 42 -5.83 -0.76 21.46
N CYS A 43 -6.12 -1.78 22.27
CA CYS A 43 -7.48 -2.03 22.75
C CYS A 43 -7.96 -0.95 23.73
N ARG A 44 -7.07 -0.28 24.47
CA ARG A 44 -7.44 0.84 25.34
C ARG A 44 -7.61 2.17 24.59
N GLY A 45 -7.22 2.26 23.32
CA GLY A 45 -7.27 3.50 22.55
C GLY A 45 -6.20 4.51 22.97
N THR A 46 -5.15 4.09 23.69
CA THR A 46 -4.04 4.98 24.05
C THR A 46 -2.99 5.09 22.95
N SER A 47 -3.01 4.18 21.98
CA SER A 47 -2.27 4.28 20.73
C SER A 47 -2.97 3.47 19.63
N ALA A 48 -2.62 3.72 18.37
CA ALA A 48 -3.04 2.91 17.22
C ALA A 48 -1.81 2.38 16.46
N PRO A 49 -1.89 1.22 15.77
CA PRO A 49 -0.82 0.75 14.90
C PRO A 49 -0.53 1.74 13.77
N GLN A 50 0.76 1.86 13.41
CA GLN A 50 1.22 2.70 12.30
C GLN A 50 0.97 2.07 10.93
N ASP A 51 0.78 0.75 10.90
CA ASP A 51 0.55 -0.03 9.70
C ASP A 51 -0.72 -0.88 9.85
N TYR A 52 -1.46 -1.03 8.76
CA TYR A 52 -2.66 -1.88 8.75
C TYR A 52 -2.33 -3.37 8.91
N GLY A 53 -1.13 -3.83 8.56
CA GLY A 53 -0.80 -5.25 8.70
C GLY A 53 -0.87 -5.71 10.15
N SER A 54 -0.39 -4.89 11.09
CA SER A 54 -0.49 -5.15 12.53
C SER A 54 -1.94 -5.24 12.99
N VAL A 55 -2.81 -4.38 12.45
CA VAL A 55 -4.27 -4.43 12.65
C VAL A 55 -4.86 -5.74 12.11
N HIS A 56 -4.49 -6.08 10.87
CA HIS A 56 -4.98 -7.28 10.18
C HIS A 56 -4.56 -8.56 10.90
N ARG A 57 -3.30 -8.70 11.35
CA ARG A 57 -2.85 -9.88 12.13
C ARG A 57 -3.63 -10.04 13.41
N PHE A 58 -3.83 -8.94 14.15
CA PHE A 58 -4.60 -8.97 15.38
C PHE A 58 -6.04 -9.44 15.11
N ALA A 59 -6.71 -8.81 14.14
CA ALA A 59 -8.09 -9.12 13.81
C ALA A 59 -8.27 -10.56 13.29
N THR A 60 -7.38 -11.03 12.42
CA THR A 60 -7.39 -12.40 11.91
C THR A 60 -7.09 -13.41 13.02
N ALA A 61 -6.17 -13.12 13.94
CA ALA A 61 -5.93 -13.95 15.12
C ALA A 61 -7.16 -14.03 16.05
N CYS A 62 -8.00 -12.98 16.05
CA CYS A 62 -9.28 -12.95 16.74
C CYS A 62 -10.46 -13.55 15.93
N GLY A 63 -10.22 -14.05 14.72
CA GLY A 63 -11.26 -14.64 13.88
C GLY A 63 -12.20 -13.62 13.22
N ALA A 64 -11.70 -12.43 12.86
CA ALA A 64 -12.49 -11.44 12.15
C ALA A 64 -12.93 -11.93 10.75
N THR A 65 -14.17 -11.62 10.37
CA THR A 65 -14.70 -11.89 9.03
C THR A 65 -14.15 -10.89 8.01
N PRO A 66 -14.24 -11.16 6.69
CA PRO A 66 -13.83 -10.20 5.67
C PRO A 66 -14.53 -8.84 5.79
N ASP A 67 -15.78 -8.80 6.23
CA ASP A 67 -16.58 -7.57 6.37
C ASP A 67 -16.14 -6.76 7.59
N GLU A 68 -15.81 -7.45 8.68
CA GLU A 68 -15.22 -6.85 9.87
C GLU A 68 -13.83 -6.27 9.57
N LEU A 69 -13.01 -6.97 8.78
CA LEU A 69 -11.70 -6.48 8.36
C LEU A 69 -11.80 -5.19 7.54
N ARG A 70 -12.79 -5.08 6.64
CA ARG A 70 -13.04 -3.83 5.88
C ARG A 70 -13.50 -2.69 6.77
N THR A 71 -14.42 -2.98 7.69
CA THR A 71 -14.89 -1.98 8.68
C THR A 71 -13.74 -1.50 9.56
N LEU A 72 -12.91 -2.44 10.02
CA LEU A 72 -11.74 -2.16 10.86
C LEU A 72 -10.69 -1.34 10.09
N HIS A 73 -10.45 -1.64 8.81
CA HIS A 73 -9.58 -0.85 7.96
C HIS A 73 -10.03 0.60 7.87
N ARG A 74 -11.34 0.84 7.66
CA ARG A 74 -11.89 2.20 7.63
C ARG A 74 -11.69 2.95 8.94
N GLN A 75 -11.96 2.31 10.08
CA GLN A 75 -11.78 2.96 11.39
C GLN A 75 -10.31 3.21 11.71
N TRP A 76 -9.42 2.27 11.35
CA TRP A 76 -7.99 2.48 11.47
C TRP A 76 -7.54 3.67 10.61
N ALA A 77 -7.99 3.76 9.36
CA ALA A 77 -7.62 4.84 8.46
C ALA A 77 -8.05 6.23 8.98
N LEU A 78 -9.23 6.32 9.63
CA LEU A 78 -9.68 7.53 10.31
C LEU A 78 -8.82 7.89 11.53
N ALA A 79 -8.52 6.90 12.39
CA ALA A 79 -7.66 7.12 13.55
C ALA A 79 -6.22 7.52 13.14
N ASP A 80 -5.73 6.95 12.05
CA ASP A 80 -4.41 7.23 11.49
C ASP A 80 -4.30 8.66 10.93
N ALA A 81 -5.33 9.12 10.23
CA ALA A 81 -5.42 10.49 9.74
C ALA A 81 -5.46 11.49 10.91
N ALA A 82 -6.33 11.30 11.89
CA ALA A 82 -6.44 12.17 13.06
C ALA A 82 -5.13 12.27 13.86
N ARG A 83 -4.39 11.15 13.95
CA ARG A 83 -3.05 11.12 14.57
C ARG A 83 -2.03 11.94 13.78
N THR A 84 -2.07 11.86 12.45
CA THR A 84 -1.14 12.59 11.57
C THR A 84 -1.37 14.09 11.68
N GLU A 85 -2.63 14.53 11.74
CA GLU A 85 -3.02 15.93 11.95
C GLU A 85 -2.55 16.47 13.30
N ALA A 86 -2.75 15.70 14.39
CA ALA A 86 -2.26 16.09 15.71
C ALA A 86 -0.72 16.21 15.79
N GLY A 87 -0.01 15.40 15.00
CA GLY A 87 1.46 15.49 14.88
C GLY A 87 1.91 16.75 14.14
N THR A 88 1.20 17.16 13.08
CA THR A 88 1.54 18.37 12.32
C THR A 88 1.35 19.66 13.11
N ASP A 89 0.37 19.72 14.02
CA ASP A 89 0.16 20.88 14.89
C ASP A 89 1.24 21.05 15.96
N THR A 90 1.93 19.96 16.32
CA THR A 90 3.01 19.99 17.31
C THR A 90 4.35 20.38 16.67
N ASP A 91 4.56 20.05 15.39
CA ASP A 91 5.78 20.34 14.63
C ASP A 91 5.79 21.76 14.02
N ALA A 92 4.61 22.35 13.79
CA ALA A 92 4.46 23.73 13.33
C ALA A 92 4.98 24.80 14.32
N GLY A 93 5.35 24.42 15.55
CA GLY A 93 5.91 25.30 16.58
C GLY A 93 7.44 25.44 16.57
N LEU A 94 8.18 24.72 15.71
CA LEU A 94 9.65 24.67 15.76
C LEU A 94 10.33 24.72 14.37
N VAL A 95 9.81 25.52 13.43
CA VAL A 95 10.53 25.82 12.18
C VAL A 95 10.90 27.30 12.16
N GLU A 96 11.94 27.65 12.91
CA GLU A 96 12.71 28.86 12.67
C GLU A 96 13.69 28.58 11.52
N VAL A 97 13.71 29.49 10.55
CA VAL A 97 14.46 29.40 9.30
C VAL A 97 15.96 29.46 9.62
N ALA A 98 16.70 28.38 9.37
CA ALA A 98 18.16 28.42 9.32
C ALA A 98 18.62 28.39 7.86
N ASP A 99 19.13 29.53 7.40
CA ASP A 99 19.87 29.66 6.14
C ASP A 99 21.17 28.82 6.17
N PRO A 100 21.66 28.36 5.00
CA PRO A 100 22.84 27.52 4.93
C PRO A 100 24.11 28.39 4.98
N VAL A 101 25.05 28.04 5.86
CA VAL A 101 26.44 28.50 5.76
C VAL A 101 27.31 27.29 5.51
N ALA A 102 28.09 27.37 4.44
CA ALA A 102 29.07 26.39 4.03
C ALA A 102 30.45 26.68 4.65
N ASP A 103 31.24 25.61 4.63
CA ASP A 103 32.70 25.50 4.61
C ASP A 103 33.49 25.50 5.94
N ASP A 104 33.92 24.26 6.25
CA ASP A 104 35.32 23.79 6.22
C ASP A 104 36.00 23.36 7.53
N ASP A 105 36.65 22.20 7.34
CA ASP A 105 37.85 21.64 7.95
C ASP A 105 37.87 21.02 9.38
N ASP A 106 38.03 19.69 9.33
CA ASP A 106 39.17 18.92 9.83
C ASP A 106 39.33 18.62 11.34
N ASN A 107 39.44 17.31 11.55
CA ASN A 107 40.39 16.60 12.41
C ASN A 107 39.82 15.79 13.59
N GLY A 108 39.97 14.46 13.45
CA GLY A 108 40.82 13.71 14.38
C GLY A 108 40.17 13.02 15.60
N ALA A 109 40.22 11.67 15.55
CA ALA A 109 40.28 10.72 16.68
C ALA A 109 39.02 10.60 17.59
N GLU A 110 38.62 9.46 18.15
CA GLU A 110 39.22 8.13 18.33
C GLU A 110 38.08 7.17 18.73
N GLU A 111 38.07 5.93 18.21
CA GLU A 111 37.25 4.84 18.75
C GLU A 111 37.91 4.25 20.01
N PRO A 112 37.13 3.73 20.98
CA PRO A 112 37.61 2.63 21.80
C PRO A 112 36.85 1.34 21.49
N ARG A 113 37.61 0.46 20.82
CA ARG A 113 37.66 -0.99 20.92
C ARG A 113 37.26 -1.51 22.32
N VAL A 114 36.30 -2.44 22.36
CA VAL A 114 36.08 -3.31 23.52
C VAL A 114 36.51 -4.73 23.14
N GLU A 115 37.41 -5.26 23.97
CA GLU A 115 38.09 -6.53 23.81
C GLU A 115 37.18 -7.74 24.07
N GLU A 116 37.51 -8.77 23.31
CA GLU A 116 37.09 -10.16 23.41
C GLU A 116 37.70 -10.81 24.66
N SER A 117 36.87 -11.49 25.45
CA SER A 117 37.36 -12.41 26.48
C SER A 117 36.60 -13.73 26.37
N ALA A 118 37.32 -14.74 25.87
CA ALA A 118 36.89 -16.12 25.83
C ALA A 118 37.08 -16.79 27.21
N VAL A 119 36.07 -17.57 27.63
CA VAL A 119 36.25 -18.72 28.52
C VAL A 119 35.32 -19.81 27.99
N GLY A 120 35.90 -20.94 27.58
CA GLY A 120 35.14 -22.16 27.32
C GLY A 120 34.97 -22.97 28.59
N GLU A 121 33.89 -23.75 28.69
CA GLU A 121 34.01 -25.17 29.01
C GLU A 121 32.76 -25.97 28.58
N SER A 122 33.07 -27.20 28.21
CA SER A 122 32.26 -28.36 27.83
C SER A 122 30.95 -28.60 28.59
N GLY A 123 29.96 -29.12 27.86
CA GLY A 123 28.78 -29.81 28.40
C GLY A 123 27.98 -30.46 27.27
N ALA A 124 28.29 -31.72 26.98
CA ALA A 124 27.54 -32.57 26.06
C ALA A 124 26.19 -32.97 26.66
N GLU A 125 25.10 -32.87 25.91
CA GLU A 125 23.87 -33.63 26.16
C GLU A 125 23.01 -33.73 24.87
N GLU A 126 22.99 -34.96 24.34
CA GLU A 126 21.87 -35.69 23.72
C GLU A 126 20.94 -35.00 22.70
N SER A 127 21.16 -35.35 21.43
CA SER A 127 20.18 -35.22 20.34
C SER A 127 19.08 -36.28 20.47
N GLU A 128 17.86 -35.85 20.77
CA GLU A 128 16.66 -36.67 20.55
C GLU A 128 16.04 -36.33 19.19
N THR A 129 16.19 -37.25 18.25
CA THR A 129 15.66 -37.17 16.89
C THR A 129 14.15 -37.43 16.87
N VAL A 130 13.34 -36.42 16.60
CA VAL A 130 11.91 -36.60 16.30
C VAL A 130 11.73 -36.88 14.81
N GLN A 131 11.41 -38.14 14.48
CA GLN A 131 10.99 -38.55 13.14
C GLN A 131 9.56 -38.05 12.85
N VAL A 132 9.41 -37.24 11.80
CA VAL A 132 8.10 -36.86 11.24
C VAL A 132 7.76 -37.84 10.12
N GLY A 133 6.74 -38.67 10.34
CA GLY A 133 6.18 -39.59 9.33
C GLY A 133 5.47 -38.87 8.17
N PRO A 134 5.21 -39.56 7.05
CA PRO A 134 4.75 -38.93 5.81
C PRO A 134 3.31 -38.42 5.90
N VAL A 135 3.13 -37.16 5.53
CA VAL A 135 1.82 -36.50 5.39
C VAL A 135 1.11 -37.04 4.14
N GLN A 136 -0.04 -37.67 4.34
CA GLN A 136 -0.92 -38.17 3.28
C GLN A 136 -1.45 -37.02 2.41
N GLN A 137 -1.19 -37.11 1.10
CA GLN A 137 -1.66 -36.14 0.10
C GLN A 137 -3.19 -36.21 -0.06
N VAL A 138 -3.85 -35.09 0.21
CA VAL A 138 -5.25 -34.87 -0.16
C VAL A 138 -5.32 -34.62 -1.67
N ARG A 139 -6.07 -35.48 -2.38
CA ARG A 139 -6.33 -35.45 -3.82
C ARG A 139 -6.97 -34.11 -4.23
N GLN A 140 -6.24 -33.28 -4.98
CA GLN A 140 -6.81 -32.10 -5.63
C GLN A 140 -7.64 -32.50 -6.86
N GLY A 141 -8.93 -32.18 -6.82
CA GLY A 141 -9.84 -32.30 -7.95
C GLY A 141 -9.50 -31.31 -9.06
N ARG A 142 -9.45 -31.82 -10.29
CA ARG A 142 -9.25 -31.07 -11.53
C ARG A 142 -10.43 -30.12 -11.77
N PHE A 143 -10.26 -28.82 -11.56
CA PHE A 143 -11.11 -27.81 -12.19
C PHE A 143 -10.49 -27.37 -13.52
N ARG A 144 -11.18 -27.68 -14.62
CA ARG A 144 -10.84 -27.18 -15.96
C ARG A 144 -11.19 -25.69 -16.04
N LEU A 145 -10.20 -24.84 -16.23
CA LEU A 145 -10.39 -23.47 -16.70
C LEU A 145 -10.15 -23.47 -18.22
N ASP A 146 -11.23 -23.73 -18.95
CA ASP A 146 -11.30 -23.45 -20.39
C ASP A 146 -12.28 -22.28 -20.60
N GLN A 147 -11.94 -21.44 -21.58
CA GLN A 147 -12.66 -20.26 -22.06
C GLN A 147 -12.46 -18.97 -21.25
N PHE A 148 -11.60 -18.09 -21.76
CA PHE A 148 -12.05 -16.87 -22.45
C PHE A 148 -10.87 -16.31 -23.25
N ARG A 149 -10.79 -16.71 -24.53
CA ARG A 149 -9.91 -16.09 -25.52
C ARG A 149 -10.73 -15.79 -26.77
N ARG A 150 -10.70 -14.51 -27.17
CA ARG A 150 -11.08 -13.90 -28.45
C ARG A 150 -12.56 -13.65 -28.74
N GLY A 151 -12.85 -12.36 -28.96
CA GLY A 151 -13.94 -11.87 -29.79
C GLY A 151 -13.71 -10.40 -30.15
N ARG A 152 -12.99 -10.14 -31.25
CA ARG A 152 -12.88 -8.81 -31.88
C ARG A 152 -14.22 -8.42 -32.51
N SER A 153 -14.54 -7.13 -32.37
CA SER A 153 -15.38 -6.24 -33.17
C SER A 153 -16.29 -6.81 -34.26
N ARG A 154 -17.59 -6.52 -34.14
CA ARG A 154 -18.44 -6.16 -35.29
C ARG A 154 -19.34 -4.98 -34.89
N VAL A 155 -19.04 -3.83 -35.47
CA VAL A 155 -19.94 -2.67 -35.54
C VAL A 155 -21.07 -3.04 -36.49
N VAL A 156 -22.31 -2.90 -36.05
CA VAL A 156 -23.50 -2.96 -36.90
C VAL A 156 -24.23 -1.63 -36.73
N VAL A 157 -24.18 -0.81 -37.78
CA VAL A 157 -25.02 0.39 -37.92
C VAL A 157 -26.35 -0.05 -38.50
N ILE A 158 -27.43 0.15 -37.75
CA ILE A 158 -28.79 0.15 -38.31
C ILE A 158 -29.44 1.44 -37.84
N GLY A 159 -29.62 2.37 -38.78
CA GLY A 159 -30.49 3.52 -38.61
C GLY A 159 -31.94 3.12 -38.83
N ALA A 160 -32.83 3.65 -37.99
CA ALA A 160 -34.23 3.81 -38.33
C ALA A 160 -34.77 5.03 -37.59
N VAL A 161 -35.12 6.04 -38.39
CA VAL A 161 -35.87 7.24 -38.04
C VAL A 161 -37.33 6.84 -37.78
N ALA A 162 -37.92 7.33 -36.69
CA ALA A 162 -39.38 7.46 -36.59
C ALA A 162 -39.72 8.71 -35.77
N LEU A 163 -40.26 9.71 -36.47
CA LEU A 163 -40.91 10.91 -35.96
C LEU A 163 -42.21 10.54 -35.23
N THR A 164 -42.43 11.08 -34.03
CA THR A 164 -43.79 11.39 -33.55
C THR A 164 -43.81 12.75 -32.87
N LEU A 165 -44.66 13.62 -33.40
CA LEU A 165 -45.15 14.85 -32.78
C LEU A 165 -46.23 14.49 -31.75
N GLY A 166 -46.27 15.22 -30.63
CA GLY A 166 -47.32 15.10 -29.64
C GLY A 166 -47.27 16.27 -28.65
N VAL A 167 -47.89 17.38 -29.03
CA VAL A 167 -48.15 18.56 -28.20
C VAL A 167 -49.29 18.25 -27.23
N SER A 168 -49.12 18.57 -25.95
CA SER A 168 -50.21 19.17 -25.16
C SER A 168 -49.68 19.79 -23.87
N ALA A 169 -49.74 21.13 -23.87
CA ALA A 169 -49.60 21.99 -22.71
C ALA A 169 -50.82 21.84 -21.79
N TRP A 170 -50.59 21.85 -20.48
CA TRP A 170 -51.59 22.24 -19.48
C TRP A 170 -51.01 23.38 -18.64
N ALA A 171 -51.74 24.48 -18.63
CA ALA A 171 -51.43 25.70 -17.91
C ALA A 171 -52.24 25.76 -16.59
N LEU A 172 -51.54 26.17 -15.55
CA LEU A 172 -51.92 27.05 -14.43
C LEU A 172 -53.20 26.77 -13.60
N THR A 173 -52.99 26.61 -12.29
CA THR A 173 -53.79 27.30 -11.26
C THR A 173 -52.87 27.90 -10.19
N THR A 174 -53.27 29.06 -9.70
CA THR A 174 -52.61 30.00 -8.78
C THR A 174 -52.75 29.62 -7.31
N ASP A 175 -51.75 29.97 -6.47
CA ASP A 175 -51.85 30.94 -5.35
C ASP A 175 -50.74 30.76 -4.27
N HIS A 176 -50.07 31.88 -3.97
CA HIS A 176 -49.11 32.16 -2.86
C HIS A 176 -49.85 32.52 -1.55
N PRO A 177 -49.24 32.92 -0.39
CA PRO A 177 -47.85 32.97 0.09
C PRO A 177 -47.70 32.30 1.50
N SER A 178 -46.52 32.13 2.13
CA SER A 178 -45.94 33.11 3.07
C SER A 178 -44.55 32.68 3.60
N SER A 179 -43.55 33.53 3.30
CA SER A 179 -42.50 34.04 4.19
C SER A 179 -41.92 33.14 5.29
N GLY A 180 -40.66 32.74 5.07
CA GLY A 180 -39.71 32.30 6.09
C GLY A 180 -38.30 32.75 5.71
N THR A 181 -38.06 34.07 5.76
CA THR A 181 -36.75 34.68 5.52
C THR A 181 -35.81 34.35 6.68
N GLY A 182 -34.92 33.39 6.46
CA GLY A 182 -33.76 33.11 7.29
C GLY A 182 -32.50 33.14 6.43
N SER A 183 -32.18 34.31 5.88
CA SER A 183 -30.86 34.56 5.26
C SER A 183 -29.79 34.57 6.34
N GLY A 184 -29.38 33.37 6.76
CA GLY A 184 -28.03 33.15 7.23
C GLY A 184 -27.11 33.26 6.02
N SER A 185 -26.52 34.44 5.84
CA SER A 185 -25.44 34.69 4.90
C SER A 185 -24.21 33.89 5.35
N GLY A 186 -24.26 32.56 5.13
CA GLY A 186 -23.09 31.73 5.11
C GLY A 186 -22.37 32.10 3.83
N SER A 187 -21.32 32.91 3.97
CA SER A 187 -20.30 33.13 2.96
C SER A 187 -19.94 31.80 2.31
N GLY A 188 -20.59 31.50 1.18
CA GLY A 188 -20.21 30.43 0.29
C GLY A 188 -18.81 30.76 -0.19
N SER A 189 -17.82 30.21 0.53
CA SER A 189 -16.49 29.98 0.02
C SER A 189 -16.65 29.57 -1.43
N VAL A 190 -16.07 30.34 -2.35
CA VAL A 190 -15.89 29.94 -3.74
C VAL A 190 -15.44 28.50 -3.69
N ALA A 191 -16.28 27.56 -4.13
CA ALA A 191 -15.96 26.14 -4.08
C ALA A 191 -14.68 25.98 -4.89
N ASP A 192 -13.56 25.79 -4.21
CA ASP A 192 -12.19 25.93 -4.71
C ASP A 192 -11.83 24.84 -5.75
N GLY A 193 -12.80 24.20 -6.38
CA GLY A 193 -12.62 23.05 -7.27
C GLY A 193 -12.00 21.83 -6.59
N ARG A 194 -11.56 21.93 -5.33
CA ARG A 194 -10.87 20.90 -4.56
C ARG A 194 -11.89 19.95 -3.92
N LEU A 195 -12.47 19.07 -4.74
CA LEU A 195 -13.50 18.11 -4.33
C LEU A 195 -13.14 17.33 -3.06
N LEU A 196 -11.88 16.90 -2.87
CA LEU A 196 -11.47 16.09 -1.71
C LEU A 196 -11.62 16.80 -0.35
N PHE A 197 -11.73 18.14 -0.35
CA PHE A 197 -11.96 18.97 0.84
C PHE A 197 -13.41 19.45 0.97
N SER A 198 -14.29 19.04 0.07
CA SER A 198 -15.72 19.35 0.15
C SER A 198 -16.42 18.44 1.18
N ALA A 199 -17.58 18.89 1.65
CA ALA A 199 -18.43 18.09 2.55
C ALA A 199 -18.95 16.78 1.91
N ALA A 200 -18.83 16.62 0.58
CA ALA A 200 -19.19 15.38 -0.10
C ALA A 200 -18.19 14.24 0.16
N CYS A 201 -16.94 14.57 0.50
CA CYS A 201 -15.90 13.59 0.75
C CYS A 201 -15.76 13.28 2.23
N GLN A 202 -15.58 12.00 2.54
CA GLN A 202 -15.23 11.56 3.88
C GLN A 202 -13.88 12.19 4.30
N PRO A 203 -13.60 12.33 5.61
CA PRO A 203 -12.30 12.80 6.09
C PRO A 203 -11.13 12.01 5.49
N VAL A 204 -11.35 10.73 5.23
CA VAL A 204 -10.39 9.82 4.63
C VAL A 204 -10.96 9.09 3.42
N VAL A 205 -10.18 9.07 2.34
CA VAL A 205 -10.43 8.22 1.16
C VAL A 205 -9.48 7.01 1.20
N ALA A 206 -10.01 5.80 1.17
CA ALA A 206 -9.24 4.57 1.40
C ALA A 206 -9.81 3.35 0.65
N MET A 207 -9.04 2.26 0.64
CA MET A 207 -9.38 1.01 -0.05
C MET A 207 -10.79 0.51 0.28
N GLY A 208 -11.51 0.12 -0.78
CA GLY A 208 -12.90 -0.38 -0.71
C GLY A 208 -13.98 0.69 -0.84
N GLN A 209 -13.62 1.99 -0.93
CA GLN A 209 -14.56 3.06 -1.28
C GLN A 209 -14.83 3.08 -2.79
N HIS A 210 -16.05 3.48 -3.16
CA HIS A 210 -16.49 3.68 -4.53
C HIS A 210 -17.35 4.94 -4.64
N ASP A 211 -16.77 6.05 -5.07
CA ASP A 211 -17.45 7.34 -5.19
C ASP A 211 -16.68 8.37 -6.04
N ALA A 212 -17.20 9.58 -6.15
CA ALA A 212 -16.58 10.69 -6.88
C ALA A 212 -15.25 11.16 -6.24
N CYS A 213 -15.07 10.97 -4.93
CA CYS A 213 -13.86 11.36 -4.22
C CYS A 213 -12.71 10.41 -4.58
N VAL A 214 -12.99 9.12 -4.73
CA VAL A 214 -12.02 8.16 -5.28
C VAL A 214 -11.64 8.51 -6.71
N GLY A 215 -12.62 8.84 -7.56
CA GLY A 215 -12.37 9.26 -8.94
C GLY A 215 -11.45 10.48 -9.02
N GLU A 216 -11.63 11.44 -8.12
CA GLU A 216 -10.75 12.61 -8.02
C GLU A 216 -9.33 12.25 -7.56
N VAL A 217 -9.16 11.34 -6.60
CA VAL A 217 -7.84 10.81 -6.20
C VAL A 217 -7.13 10.19 -7.42
N GLN A 218 -7.82 9.33 -8.16
CA GLN A 218 -7.26 8.67 -9.34
C GLN A 218 -6.88 9.68 -10.43
N ARG A 219 -7.74 10.67 -10.70
CA ARG A 219 -7.45 11.74 -11.65
C ARG A 219 -6.21 12.55 -11.27
N LEU A 220 -6.06 12.89 -9.99
CA LEU A 220 -4.89 13.63 -9.49
C LEU A 220 -3.61 12.78 -9.58
N LEU A 221 -3.67 11.49 -9.26
CA LEU A 221 -2.55 10.56 -9.42
C LEU A 221 -2.17 10.40 -10.91
N HIS A 222 -3.15 10.25 -11.79
CA HIS A 222 -2.94 10.19 -13.24
C HIS A 222 -2.27 11.47 -13.75
N ALA A 223 -2.72 12.65 -13.31
CA ALA A 223 -2.10 13.93 -13.64
C ALA A 223 -0.64 14.05 -13.14
N LYS A 224 -0.29 13.33 -12.08
CA LYS A 224 1.08 13.21 -11.56
C LYS A 224 1.92 12.16 -12.31
N GLY A 225 1.36 11.50 -13.33
CA GLY A 225 2.06 10.54 -14.19
C GLY A 225 1.96 9.08 -13.73
N ALA A 226 1.05 8.75 -12.82
CA ALA A 226 0.77 7.35 -12.49
C ALA A 226 0.00 6.67 -13.63
N ASP A 227 0.43 5.45 -13.97
CA ASP A 227 -0.34 4.54 -14.82
C ASP A 227 -1.50 3.93 -14.01
N ILE A 228 -2.69 4.51 -14.18
CA ILE A 228 -3.92 4.17 -13.48
C ILE A 228 -5.16 4.61 -14.27
N ASP A 229 -6.20 3.79 -14.22
CA ASP A 229 -7.54 4.10 -14.73
C ASP A 229 -8.36 4.91 -13.71
N VAL A 230 -9.30 5.73 -14.19
CA VAL A 230 -10.22 6.50 -13.36
C VAL A 230 -11.59 5.85 -13.38
N ASP A 231 -11.77 4.82 -12.55
CA ASP A 231 -12.99 4.01 -12.44
C ASP A 231 -13.82 4.31 -11.19
N SER A 232 -13.38 5.27 -10.36
CA SER A 232 -13.98 5.60 -9.07
C SER A 232 -13.93 4.47 -8.03
N ASP A 233 -13.18 3.39 -8.29
CA ASP A 233 -12.98 2.27 -7.37
C ASP A 233 -11.63 2.33 -6.65
N PHE A 234 -11.65 2.36 -5.32
CA PHE A 234 -10.41 2.30 -4.55
C PHE A 234 -9.97 0.84 -4.38
N GLY A 235 -9.50 0.27 -5.48
CA GLY A 235 -8.95 -1.08 -5.56
C GLY A 235 -7.44 -1.18 -5.28
N PRO A 236 -6.84 -2.36 -5.52
CA PRO A 236 -5.42 -2.60 -5.31
C PRO A 236 -4.48 -1.70 -6.13
N GLN A 237 -4.87 -1.31 -7.35
CA GLN A 237 -4.06 -0.40 -8.17
C GLN A 237 -4.04 1.01 -7.58
N THR A 238 -5.21 1.54 -7.21
CA THR A 238 -5.33 2.83 -6.49
C THR A 238 -4.50 2.84 -5.21
N LEU A 239 -4.55 1.77 -4.42
CA LEU A 239 -3.73 1.61 -3.22
C LEU A 239 -2.23 1.70 -3.52
N ARG A 240 -1.75 0.99 -4.55
CA ARG A 240 -0.33 1.04 -4.96
C ARG A 240 0.09 2.45 -5.37
N ARG A 241 -0.72 3.15 -6.16
CA ARG A 241 -0.41 4.52 -6.63
C ARG A 241 -0.45 5.54 -5.52
N VAL A 242 -1.42 5.47 -4.60
CA VAL A 242 -1.44 6.31 -3.39
C VAL A 242 -0.20 6.06 -2.55
N THR A 243 0.16 4.79 -2.32
CA THR A 243 1.34 4.45 -1.51
C THR A 243 2.62 4.95 -2.16
N ALA A 244 2.78 4.77 -3.47
CA ALA A 244 3.91 5.31 -4.23
C ALA A 244 3.95 6.84 -4.15
N PHE A 245 2.82 7.51 -4.36
CA PHE A 245 2.71 8.96 -4.26
C PHE A 245 3.18 9.47 -2.89
N GLN A 246 2.74 8.83 -1.80
CA GLN A 246 3.16 9.17 -0.45
C GLN A 246 4.67 9.02 -0.25
N VAL A 247 5.29 7.94 -0.76
CA VAL A 247 6.75 7.78 -0.76
C VAL A 247 7.43 8.94 -1.50
N PHE A 248 6.90 9.29 -2.67
CA PHE A 248 7.47 10.32 -3.53
C PHE A 248 7.35 11.74 -2.93
N THR A 249 6.33 11.99 -2.11
CA THR A 249 6.13 13.25 -1.38
C THR A 249 6.70 13.24 0.04
N GLY A 250 7.36 12.16 0.48
CA GLY A 250 7.91 12.05 1.83
C GLY A 250 6.86 11.88 2.93
N LEU A 251 5.61 11.57 2.58
CA LEU A 251 4.55 11.26 3.53
C LEU A 251 4.66 9.83 4.03
N GLN A 252 4.02 9.53 5.16
CA GLN A 252 3.91 8.16 5.64
C GLN A 252 3.17 7.30 4.59
N PRO A 253 3.78 6.24 4.05
CA PRO A 253 3.20 5.46 2.95
C PRO A 253 2.22 4.41 3.47
N ASN A 254 1.12 4.86 4.07
CA ASN A 254 0.08 4.01 4.68
C ASN A 254 -1.03 3.60 3.69
N GLY A 255 -1.04 4.16 2.47
CA GLY A 255 -2.06 3.89 1.45
C GLY A 255 -3.41 4.59 1.72
N VAL A 256 -3.44 5.49 2.70
CA VAL A 256 -4.63 6.21 3.17
C VAL A 256 -4.58 7.66 2.71
N VAL A 257 -5.65 8.13 2.07
CA VAL A 257 -5.77 9.52 1.61
C VAL A 257 -6.50 10.37 2.66
N GLY A 258 -5.79 10.69 3.75
CA GLY A 258 -6.17 11.74 4.71
C GLY A 258 -5.71 13.14 4.28
N ASP A 259 -5.87 14.14 5.13
CA ASP A 259 -5.71 15.56 4.78
C ASP A 259 -4.31 15.92 4.25
N ALA A 260 -3.25 15.38 4.85
CA ALA A 260 -1.89 15.57 4.35
C ALA A 260 -1.73 15.05 2.91
N THR A 261 -2.26 13.86 2.62
CA THR A 261 -2.23 13.27 1.27
C THR A 261 -3.12 14.06 0.31
N LYS A 262 -4.33 14.48 0.72
CA LYS A 262 -5.24 15.31 -0.09
C LYS A 262 -4.57 16.63 -0.49
N LYS A 263 -3.94 17.32 0.47
CA LYS A 263 -3.20 18.57 0.24
C LYS A 263 -2.05 18.34 -0.74
N ALA A 264 -1.26 17.29 -0.54
CA ALA A 264 -0.16 16.95 -1.42
C ALA A 264 -0.63 16.63 -2.85
N LEU A 265 -1.74 15.90 -3.03
CA LEU A 265 -2.29 15.59 -4.36
C LEU A 265 -2.57 16.86 -5.17
N TYR A 266 -3.16 17.88 -4.55
CA TYR A 266 -3.44 19.16 -5.21
C TYR A 266 -2.20 20.05 -5.42
N THR A 267 -1.30 20.10 -4.45
CA THR A 267 -0.26 21.15 -4.39
C THR A 267 1.14 20.68 -4.79
N SER A 268 1.46 19.40 -4.63
CA SER A 268 2.78 18.87 -4.92
C SER A 268 3.08 18.90 -6.42
N ASN A 269 4.32 19.19 -6.79
CA ASN A 269 4.80 19.12 -8.18
C ASN A 269 5.44 17.76 -8.53
N VAL A 270 5.40 16.80 -7.61
CA VAL A 270 6.08 15.52 -7.78
C VAL A 270 5.51 14.73 -8.96
N ARG A 271 6.38 13.99 -9.64
CA ARG A 271 6.07 13.17 -10.81
C ARG A 271 6.36 11.71 -10.50
N MET A 272 5.44 10.83 -10.87
CA MET A 272 5.52 9.38 -10.68
C MET A 272 5.82 8.64 -11.99
N ASN A 273 6.36 9.36 -12.98
CA ASN A 273 6.69 8.83 -14.28
C ASN A 273 7.87 7.85 -14.11
N VAL A 274 7.67 6.58 -14.47
CA VAL A 274 8.70 5.55 -14.40
C VAL A 274 9.02 4.99 -15.78
N TRP A 275 10.03 4.13 -15.86
CA TRP A 275 10.45 3.52 -17.12
C TRP A 275 9.33 2.67 -17.74
N SER A 276 9.25 2.69 -19.08
CA SER A 276 8.36 1.78 -19.80
C SER A 276 8.80 0.32 -19.62
N PRO A 277 7.89 -0.66 -19.75
CA PRO A 277 8.26 -2.07 -19.67
C PRO A 277 9.37 -2.48 -20.65
N ALA A 278 9.48 -1.82 -21.81
CA ALA A 278 10.56 -2.06 -22.77
C ALA A 278 11.93 -1.63 -22.22
N LYS A 279 12.01 -0.44 -21.62
CA LYS A 279 13.24 0.07 -21.00
C LYS A 279 13.62 -0.76 -19.77
N VAL A 280 12.65 -1.17 -18.95
CA VAL A 280 12.87 -2.10 -17.84
C VAL A 280 13.50 -3.40 -18.33
N ARG A 281 12.93 -4.05 -19.36
CA ARG A 281 13.51 -5.29 -19.94
C ARG A 281 14.94 -5.08 -20.41
N GLN A 282 15.19 -4.00 -21.14
CA GLN A 282 16.53 -3.67 -21.63
C GLN A 282 17.54 -3.57 -20.48
N HIS A 283 17.19 -2.85 -19.42
CA HIS A 283 18.09 -2.62 -18.30
C HIS A 283 18.30 -3.88 -17.45
N ILE A 284 17.26 -4.70 -17.23
CA ILE A 284 17.41 -6.00 -16.58
C ILE A 284 18.43 -6.87 -17.33
N ARG A 285 18.33 -6.96 -18.66
CA ARG A 285 19.27 -7.75 -19.46
C ARG A 285 20.72 -7.23 -19.38
N ALA A 286 20.89 -5.92 -19.19
CA ALA A 286 22.21 -5.32 -19.02
C ALA A 286 22.84 -5.64 -17.64
N VAL A 287 22.02 -5.77 -16.60
CA VAL A 287 22.47 -6.09 -15.23
C VAL A 287 22.67 -7.60 -15.03
N PHE A 288 21.78 -8.42 -15.57
CA PHE A 288 21.79 -9.88 -15.44
C PHE A 288 22.36 -10.53 -16.69
N THR A 289 23.67 -10.44 -16.91
CA THR A 289 24.33 -10.92 -18.14
C THR A 289 24.30 -12.45 -18.29
N GLU A 290 24.25 -13.18 -17.18
CA GLU A 290 24.30 -14.64 -17.17
C GLU A 290 22.92 -15.32 -17.23
N ALA A 291 21.88 -14.63 -16.74
CA ALA A 291 20.50 -15.13 -16.71
C ALA A 291 19.48 -14.04 -17.10
N PRO A 292 19.68 -13.35 -18.25
CA PRO A 292 18.92 -12.14 -18.59
C PRO A 292 17.42 -12.39 -18.75
N ASP A 293 17.03 -13.43 -19.49
CA ASP A 293 15.62 -13.71 -19.75
C ASP A 293 14.90 -14.28 -18.53
N ALA A 294 15.60 -15.04 -17.69
CA ALA A 294 15.05 -15.51 -16.41
C ALA A 294 14.80 -14.33 -15.46
N ALA A 295 15.73 -13.37 -15.37
CA ALA A 295 15.56 -12.17 -14.56
C ALA A 295 14.39 -11.31 -15.05
N VAL A 296 14.22 -11.16 -16.38
CA VAL A 296 13.05 -10.47 -16.96
C VAL A 296 11.77 -11.21 -16.60
N ALA A 297 11.73 -12.53 -16.73
CA ALA A 297 10.54 -13.34 -16.42
C ALA A 297 10.16 -13.26 -14.93
N ILE A 298 11.15 -13.16 -14.04
CA ILE A 298 10.90 -12.94 -12.60
C ILE A 298 10.32 -11.54 -12.38
N ALA A 299 10.93 -10.48 -12.91
CA ALA A 299 10.41 -9.13 -12.72
C ALA A 299 8.97 -8.99 -13.28
N ASP A 300 8.69 -9.60 -14.42
CA ASP A 300 7.34 -9.63 -15.01
C ASP A 300 6.34 -10.39 -14.13
N CYS A 301 6.72 -11.56 -13.62
CA CYS A 301 5.89 -12.33 -12.68
C CYS A 301 5.63 -11.58 -11.36
N GLN A 302 6.62 -10.86 -10.85
CA GLN A 302 6.57 -10.18 -9.56
C GLN A 302 5.83 -8.86 -9.59
N SER A 303 5.94 -8.12 -10.70
CA SER A 303 5.49 -6.72 -10.76
C SER A 303 4.80 -6.33 -12.07
N PHE A 304 4.67 -7.23 -13.04
CA PHE A 304 4.25 -6.90 -14.41
C PHE A 304 5.16 -5.84 -15.06
N LEU A 305 6.43 -5.81 -14.63
CA LEU A 305 7.43 -4.81 -15.02
C LEU A 305 7.03 -3.37 -14.67
N ASP A 306 6.20 -3.20 -13.63
CA ASP A 306 5.81 -1.90 -13.07
C ASP A 306 6.73 -1.53 -11.90
N PRO A 307 7.59 -0.50 -12.03
CA PRO A 307 8.44 -0.02 -10.93
C PRO A 307 7.68 0.45 -9.69
N LEU A 308 6.40 0.81 -9.83
CA LEU A 308 5.54 1.25 -8.74
C LEU A 308 4.65 0.12 -8.18
N HIS A 309 5.00 -1.13 -8.45
CA HIS A 309 4.30 -2.29 -7.90
C HIS A 309 4.68 -2.48 -6.42
N ILE A 310 3.74 -2.20 -5.52
CA ILE A 310 3.91 -2.36 -4.07
C ILE A 310 2.94 -3.44 -3.60
N LEU A 311 3.44 -4.43 -2.85
CA LEU A 311 2.60 -5.45 -2.23
C LEU A 311 2.69 -5.36 -0.71
N PRO A 312 1.58 -5.06 -0.01
CA PRO A 312 1.54 -5.20 1.44
C PRO A 312 1.52 -6.68 1.82
N ASN A 313 2.32 -7.04 2.81
CA ASN A 313 2.32 -8.35 3.42
C ASN A 313 1.38 -8.36 4.63
N THR A 314 0.84 -9.53 4.97
CA THR A 314 0.01 -9.72 6.16
C THR A 314 0.75 -9.36 7.45
N ASN A 315 2.08 -9.45 7.46
CA ASN A 315 2.92 -9.08 8.59
C ASN A 315 3.24 -7.57 8.69
N GLY A 316 2.57 -6.71 7.90
CA GLY A 316 2.76 -5.25 7.96
C GLY A 316 3.99 -4.74 7.24
N THR A 317 4.88 -5.64 6.83
CA THR A 317 5.95 -5.30 5.89
C THR A 317 5.41 -5.17 4.48
N ARG A 318 6.24 -4.67 3.57
CA ARG A 318 5.94 -4.56 2.15
C ARG A 318 7.05 -5.15 1.30
N ASN A 319 6.68 -5.43 0.06
CA ASN A 319 7.60 -5.71 -1.02
C ASN A 319 7.51 -4.58 -2.06
N TRP A 320 8.67 -4.19 -2.59
CA TRP A 320 8.82 -2.96 -3.35
C TRP A 320 9.35 -3.19 -4.77
N GLY A 321 8.67 -2.58 -5.73
CA GLY A 321 9.13 -2.38 -7.10
C GLY A 321 9.29 -3.66 -7.92
N LEU A 322 10.14 -3.59 -8.93
CA LEU A 322 10.26 -4.60 -10.00
C LEU A 322 10.52 -6.01 -9.49
N PHE A 323 11.45 -6.13 -8.53
CA PHE A 323 11.84 -7.41 -7.94
C PHE A 323 11.23 -7.62 -6.55
N GLN A 324 10.18 -6.88 -6.18
CA GLN A 324 9.47 -7.12 -4.91
C GLN A 324 10.42 -7.26 -3.70
N ILE A 325 11.40 -6.36 -3.61
CA ILE A 325 12.40 -6.37 -2.52
C ILE A 325 11.66 -6.10 -1.22
N SER A 326 11.76 -7.00 -0.24
CA SER A 326 11.06 -6.87 1.04
C SER A 326 11.65 -5.76 1.90
N ASP A 327 10.88 -5.20 2.84
CA ASP A 327 11.38 -4.23 3.83
C ASP A 327 12.63 -4.72 4.57
N LEU A 328 12.71 -6.03 4.86
CA LEU A 328 13.87 -6.63 5.51
C LEU A 328 15.10 -6.54 4.61
N ARG A 329 14.99 -7.05 3.37
CA ARG A 329 16.09 -6.99 2.40
C ARG A 329 16.47 -5.56 2.06
N LEU A 330 15.51 -4.66 2.00
CA LEU A 330 15.74 -3.24 1.75
C LEU A 330 16.64 -2.63 2.82
N ARG A 331 16.39 -2.92 4.11
CA ARG A 331 17.26 -2.51 5.23
C ARG A 331 18.65 -3.13 5.15
N GLU A 332 18.75 -4.43 4.89
CA GLU A 332 20.05 -5.13 4.74
C GLU A 332 20.89 -4.55 3.59
N LEU A 333 20.24 -4.00 2.57
CA LEU A 333 20.88 -3.36 1.41
C LEU A 333 21.14 -1.86 1.61
N GLY A 334 20.83 -1.30 2.79
CA GLY A 334 20.95 0.14 3.08
C GLY A 334 20.05 1.02 2.21
N GLY A 335 18.94 0.48 1.71
CA GLY A 335 18.02 1.19 0.82
C GLY A 335 16.84 1.82 1.55
N THR A 336 16.14 2.70 0.83
CA THR A 336 14.92 3.37 1.25
C THR A 336 13.74 3.00 0.35
N PRO A 337 12.48 3.16 0.80
CA PRO A 337 11.32 2.95 -0.07
C PRO A 337 11.38 3.77 -1.37
N ARG A 338 11.91 5.00 -1.31
CA ARG A 338 12.09 5.85 -2.49
C ARG A 338 13.06 5.23 -3.50
N GLN A 339 14.19 4.72 -3.03
CA GLN A 339 15.15 4.00 -3.87
C GLN A 339 14.58 2.68 -4.38
N ALA A 340 13.77 1.98 -3.59
CA ALA A 340 13.15 0.73 -4.02
C ALA A 340 12.13 0.92 -5.15
N LEU A 341 11.53 2.12 -5.29
CA LEU A 341 10.66 2.50 -6.41
C LEU A 341 11.43 3.08 -7.61
N ASP A 342 12.71 3.40 -7.45
CA ASP A 342 13.58 3.74 -8.57
C ASP A 342 13.96 2.45 -9.33
N PRO A 343 13.64 2.34 -10.63
CA PRO A 343 13.84 1.10 -11.36
C PRO A 343 15.31 0.73 -11.50
N GLU A 344 16.22 1.70 -11.64
CA GLU A 344 17.66 1.41 -11.73
C GLU A 344 18.18 0.80 -10.42
N TRP A 345 17.90 1.46 -9.30
CA TRP A 345 18.31 0.99 -7.99
C TRP A 345 17.71 -0.38 -7.69
N ASN A 346 16.42 -0.59 -7.95
CA ASN A 346 15.73 -1.86 -7.70
C ASN A 346 16.35 -3.01 -8.52
N ILE A 347 16.62 -2.80 -9.81
CA ILE A 347 17.24 -3.80 -10.68
C ILE A 347 18.67 -4.12 -10.20
N ARG A 348 19.48 -3.10 -9.87
CA ARG A 348 20.85 -3.31 -9.37
C ARG A 348 20.85 -4.02 -8.01
N ALA A 349 19.92 -3.68 -7.13
CA ALA A 349 19.75 -4.34 -5.84
C ALA A 349 19.40 -5.83 -6.01
N ALA A 350 18.48 -6.14 -6.93
CA ALA A 350 18.18 -7.53 -7.30
C ALA A 350 19.40 -8.26 -7.88
N GLY A 351 20.19 -7.58 -8.73
CA GLY A 351 21.44 -8.11 -9.26
C GLY A 351 22.44 -8.49 -8.16
N ARG A 352 22.57 -7.65 -7.12
CA ARG A 352 23.42 -7.93 -5.94
C ARG A 352 22.91 -9.10 -5.10
N LEU A 353 21.60 -9.28 -4.97
CA LEU A 353 21.03 -10.43 -4.27
C LEU A 353 21.30 -11.72 -5.05
N TRP A 354 21.03 -11.69 -6.35
CA TRP A 354 21.30 -12.80 -7.25
C TRP A 354 22.79 -13.19 -7.28
N SER A 355 23.71 -12.22 -7.35
CA SER A 355 25.15 -12.50 -7.48
C SER A 355 25.75 -13.24 -6.29
N LYS A 356 25.14 -13.17 -5.10
CA LYS A 356 25.62 -13.86 -3.88
C LYS A 356 25.60 -15.38 -4.01
N LYS A 357 24.60 -15.93 -4.70
CA LYS A 357 24.44 -17.38 -4.90
C LYS A 357 24.32 -17.80 -6.36
N ARG A 358 24.32 -16.82 -7.27
CA ARG A 358 24.10 -16.99 -8.72
C ARG A 358 22.80 -17.75 -9.03
N ASP A 359 21.77 -17.51 -8.21
CA ASP A 359 20.46 -18.13 -8.33
C ASP A 359 19.33 -17.14 -7.96
N PHE A 360 18.08 -17.58 -8.15
CA PHE A 360 16.89 -16.77 -7.86
C PHE A 360 16.17 -17.20 -6.58
N HIS A 361 16.90 -17.69 -5.57
CA HIS A 361 16.28 -18.21 -4.33
C HIS A 361 15.48 -17.16 -3.54
N ASP A 362 15.82 -15.86 -3.68
CA ASP A 362 15.04 -14.76 -3.10
C ASP A 362 13.66 -14.58 -3.77
N TRP A 363 13.38 -15.24 -4.92
CA TRP A 363 12.11 -15.16 -5.66
C TRP A 363 11.48 -16.54 -5.94
N PRO A 364 11.17 -17.34 -4.90
CA PRO A 364 10.75 -18.74 -5.06
C PRO A 364 9.41 -18.90 -5.78
N ASN A 365 8.52 -17.91 -5.69
CA ASN A 365 7.15 -17.98 -6.22
C ASN A 365 7.06 -17.81 -7.74
N CYS A 366 8.16 -17.44 -8.42
CA CYS A 366 8.21 -17.23 -9.87
C CYS A 366 8.98 -18.33 -10.62
N ALA A 367 9.22 -19.48 -10.00
CA ALA A 367 9.97 -20.59 -10.60
C ALA A 367 9.39 -21.09 -11.94
N ARG A 368 8.06 -21.00 -12.14
CA ARG A 368 7.41 -21.35 -13.42
C ARG A 368 7.76 -20.37 -14.54
N ALA A 369 7.91 -19.08 -14.22
CA ALA A 369 8.29 -18.06 -15.18
C ALA A 369 9.73 -18.29 -15.69
N VAL A 370 10.64 -18.68 -14.78
CA VAL A 370 12.03 -19.05 -15.12
C VAL A 370 12.08 -20.25 -16.05
N LYS A 371 11.33 -21.33 -15.76
CA LYS A 371 11.29 -22.54 -16.60
C LYS A 371 10.81 -22.24 -18.03
N GLY A 372 9.82 -21.36 -18.19
CA GLY A 372 9.34 -20.94 -19.51
C GLY A 372 10.35 -20.12 -20.32
N ALA A 373 11.14 -19.27 -19.64
CA ALA A 373 12.18 -18.47 -20.28
C ALA A 373 13.32 -19.34 -20.81
N THR A 374 13.74 -20.38 -20.08
CA THR A 374 14.82 -21.30 -20.51
C THR A 374 14.45 -22.14 -21.74
N THR A 375 13.17 -22.43 -21.97
CA THR A 375 12.72 -23.22 -23.14
C THR A 375 12.61 -22.39 -24.41
N THR A 376 12.57 -21.06 -24.31
CA THR A 376 12.39 -20.15 -25.46
C THR A 376 13.71 -19.67 -26.07
N ALA A 377 14.85 -20.04 -25.47
CA ALA A 377 16.15 -19.81 -26.09
C ALA A 377 16.30 -20.70 -27.34
N PRO A 378 16.62 -20.15 -28.53
CA PRO A 378 16.82 -20.97 -29.72
C PRO A 378 18.01 -21.90 -29.48
N ALA A 379 17.83 -23.19 -29.80
CA ALA A 379 18.95 -24.11 -29.91
C ALA A 379 19.94 -23.52 -30.92
N ARG A 380 21.16 -23.22 -30.46
CA ARG A 380 22.24 -22.73 -31.31
C ARG A 380 22.81 -23.85 -32.16
#